data_AF-A0A519TJM6-F1
#
_entry.id   AF-A0A519TJM6-F1
#
_cell.length_a   1.000
_cell.length_b   1.000
_cell.length_c   1.000
_cell.angle_alpha   90.00
_cell.angle_beta   90.00
_cell.angle_gamma   90.00
#
_symmetry.space_group_name_H-M   'P 1'
#
loop_
_entity.id
_entity.type
_entity.pdbx_description
1 polymer ?
#
loop_
_entity_poly.entity_id
_entity_poly.type
_entity_poly.pdbx_seq_one_letter_code
_entity_poly.pdbx_strand_id
1 'polypeptide(L)' 'SIYVVQDVAEGELLTLENVRVIRPGYGLPPHELPLVLGRPARQAVRRGTALSWDMV' A
#
# COMPACT_ATOMS: atom_id res chain seq x y z
N SER A 1 -2.14 7.40 -7.14
CA SER A 1 -2.33 6.91 -5.77
C SER A 1 -1.42 5.74 -5.49
N ILE A 2 -1.23 5.39 -4.23
CA ILE A 2 -0.48 4.22 -3.81
C ILE A 2 -1.39 3.00 -3.97
N TYR A 3 -0.88 1.98 -4.65
CA TYR A 3 -1.55 0.70 -4.87
C TYR A 3 -0.62 -0.43 -4.46
N VAL A 4 -1.24 -1.49 -3.97
CA VAL A 4 -0.58 -2.75 -3.68
C VAL A 4 -0.38 -3.52 -4.98
N VAL A 5 0.86 -3.91 -5.29
CA VAL A 5 1.25 -4.59 -6.54
C VAL A 5 1.59 -6.06 -6.36
N GLN A 6 1.62 -6.55 -5.11
CA GLN A 6 1.76 -7.97 -4.74
C GLN A 6 0.82 -8.25 -3.57
N ASP A 7 0.38 -9.49 -3.37
CA ASP A 7 -0.41 -9.80 -2.18
C ASP A 7 0.44 -9.57 -0.92
N VAL A 8 -0.14 -8.90 0.08
CA VAL A 8 0.51 -8.56 1.35
C VAL A 8 -0.30 -9.20 2.47
N ALA A 9 0.35 -9.98 3.32
CA ALA A 9 -0.31 -10.58 4.48
C ALA A 9 -0.52 -9.56 5.61
N GLU A 10 -1.43 -9.86 6.54
CA GLU A 10 -1.55 -9.10 7.77
C GLU A 10 -0.23 -9.14 8.55
N GLY A 11 0.25 -7.98 9.00
CA GLY A 11 1.54 -7.81 9.68
C GLY A 11 2.75 -7.72 8.76
N GLU A 12 2.60 -7.93 7.45
CA GLU A 12 3.70 -7.84 6.50
C GLU A 12 4.08 -6.39 6.19
N LEU A 13 5.37 -6.11 6.02
CA LEU A 13 5.87 -4.75 5.79
C LEU A 13 5.55 -4.24 4.39
N LEU A 14 5.10 -2.99 4.32
CA LEU A 14 4.90 -2.28 3.07
C LEU A 14 6.26 -1.76 2.56
N THR A 15 6.66 -2.21 1.37
CA THR A 15 7.95 -1.93 0.75
C THR A 15 7.75 -1.49 -0.70
N LEU A 16 8.81 -0.94 -1.32
CA LEU A 16 8.77 -0.56 -2.74
C LEU A 16 8.52 -1.74 -3.71
N GLU A 17 8.62 -2.99 -3.21
CA GLU A 17 8.36 -4.20 -3.99
C GLU A 17 6.87 -4.54 -4.04
N ASN A 18 6.14 -4.29 -2.95
CA ASN A 18 4.72 -4.62 -2.81
C ASN A 18 3.78 -3.42 -2.91
N VAL A 19 4.27 -2.17 -2.83
CA VAL A 19 3.51 -0.95 -3.13
C VAL A 19 4.15 -0.08 -4.20
N ARG A 20 3.32 0.46 -5.09
CA ARG A 20 3.73 1.42 -6.13
C ARG A 20 2.71 2.53 -6.33
N VAL A 21 3.18 3.65 -6.84
CA VAL A 21 2.30 4.74 -7.28
C VAL A 21 1.76 4.44 -8.67
N ILE A 22 0.45 4.20 -8.77
CA ILE A 22 -0.26 3.90 -10.02
C ILE A 22 -1.43 4.89 -10.20
N ARG A 23 -1.79 5.19 -11.45
CA ARG A 23 -2.99 5.97 -11.82
C ARG A 23 -4.10 5.02 -12.29
N PRO A 24 -5.40 5.35 -12.12
CA PRO A 24 -5.99 6.60 -11.60
C PRO A 24 -5.95 6.75 -10.06
N GLY A 25 -6.29 7.95 -9.57
CA GLY A 25 -6.00 8.40 -8.21
C GLY A 25 -7.06 8.10 -7.14
N TYR A 26 -7.35 6.82 -6.83
CA TYR A 26 -8.37 6.44 -5.85
C TYR A 26 -7.86 6.02 -4.46
N GLY A 27 -6.57 5.70 -4.31
CA GLY A 27 -5.92 5.40 -3.03
C GLY A 27 -5.14 6.58 -2.46
N LEU A 28 -4.27 6.30 -1.47
CA LEU A 28 -3.41 7.31 -0.83
C LEU A 28 -2.61 8.14 -1.85
N PRO A 29 -2.43 9.45 -1.62
CA PRO A 29 -1.64 10.30 -2.48
C PRO A 29 -0.15 9.87 -2.53
N PRO A 30 0.54 10.07 -3.67
CA PRO A 30 1.94 9.64 -3.84
C PRO A 30 2.93 10.19 -2.82
N HIS A 31 2.66 11.38 -2.26
CA HIS A 31 3.55 12.03 -1.29
C HIS A 31 3.54 11.33 0.08
N GLU A 32 2.54 10.50 0.38
CA GLU A 32 2.48 9.72 1.62
C GLU A 32 3.27 8.42 1.53
N LEU A 33 3.80 8.04 0.36
CA LEU A 33 4.57 6.81 0.19
C LEU A 33 5.68 6.66 1.23
N PRO A 34 6.49 7.68 1.54
CA PRO A 34 7.51 7.58 2.60
C PRO A 34 6.94 7.32 4.00
N LEU A 35 5.69 7.68 4.27
CA LEU A 35 5.03 7.45 5.57
C LEU A 35 4.52 6.02 5.71
N VAL A 36 4.19 5.39 4.59
CA VAL A 36 3.67 4.03 4.49
C VAL A 36 4.80 3.00 4.50
N LEU A 37 5.92 3.32 3.84
CA LEU A 37 7.05 2.41 3.73
C LEU A 37 7.59 2.03 5.12
N GLY A 38 7.81 0.74 5.33
CA GLY A 38 8.29 0.18 6.60
C GLY A 38 7.19 0.01 7.66
N ARG A 39 5.93 0.35 7.37
CA ARG A 39 4.79 0.01 8.25
C ARG A 39 4.26 -1.40 7.94
N PRO A 40 3.83 -2.15 8.96
CA PRO A 40 3.13 -3.40 8.76
C PRO A 40 1.69 -3.15 8.28
N ALA A 41 1.20 -3.99 7.36
CA ALA A 41 -0.21 -3.96 6.96
C ALA A 41 -1.09 -4.41 8.14
N ARG A 42 -2.18 -3.68 8.39
CA ARG A 42 -3.15 -4.00 9.46
C ARG A 42 -4.06 -5.18 9.14
N GLN A 43 -4.11 -5.59 7.88
CA GLN A 43 -4.93 -6.68 7.37
C GLN A 43 -4.30 -7.23 6.10
N ALA A 44 -4.73 -8.41 5.65
CA ALA A 44 -4.30 -8.95 4.37
C ALA A 44 -4.84 -8.08 3.21
N VAL A 45 -3.94 -7.61 2.34
CA VAL A 45 -4.27 -6.75 1.19
C VAL A 45 -3.89 -7.46 -0.10
N ARG A 46 -4.86 -7.61 -1.01
CA ARG A 46 -4.63 -8.24 -2.32
C ARG A 46 -3.99 -7.27 -3.31
N ARG A 47 -3.23 -7.80 -4.25
CA ARG A 47 -2.72 -7.08 -5.41
C ARG A 47 -3.85 -6.36 -6.16
N GLY A 48 -3.56 -5.13 -6.60
CA GLY A 48 -4.50 -4.26 -7.29
C GLY A 48 -5.36 -3.40 -6.37
N THR A 49 -5.22 -3.56 -5.05
CA THR A 49 -5.97 -2.77 -4.07
C THR A 49 -5.37 -1.38 -3.92
N ALA A 50 -6.24 -0.36 -3.93
CA ALA A 50 -5.87 1.00 -3.59
C ALA A 50 -5.57 1.07 -2.09
N LEU A 51 -4.36 1.50 -1.73
CA LEU A 51 -3.99 1.58 -0.32
C LEU A 51 -4.75 2.72 0.36
N SER A 52 -5.10 2.52 1.63
CA SER A 52 -5.75 3.50 2.50
C SER A 52 -5.17 3.40 3.91
N TRP A 53 -5.29 4.46 4.72
CA TRP A 53 -4.78 4.49 6.09
C TRP A 53 -5.44 3.45 7.02
N ASP A 54 -6.62 2.93 6.66
CA ASP A 54 -7.29 1.87 7.42
C ASP A 54 -6.61 0.49 7.24
N MET A 55 -5.78 0.35 6.20
CA MET A 55 -5.03 -0.88 5.89
C MET A 55 -3.57 -0.83 6.36
N VAL A 56 -3.10 0.33 6.83
CA VAL A 56 -1.72 0.65 7.22
C VAL A 56 -1.62 0.93 8.73
#